data_AF-A0A7W7PWK4-F1
#
_entry.id   AF-A0A7W7PWK4-F1
#
_cell.length_a   1.000
_cell.length_b   1.000
_cell.length_c   1.000
_cell.angle_alpha   90.00
_cell.angle_beta   90.00
_cell.angle_gamma   90.00
#
_symmetry.space_group_name_H-M   'P 1'
#
loop_
_entity.id
_entity.type
_entity.pdbx_description
1 polymer ?
#
loop_
_entity_poly.entity_id
_entity_poly.type
_entity_poly.pdbx_seq_one_letter_code
_entity_poly.pdbx_strand_id
1 'polypeptide(L)'
;MTSHALAPVPTSGIDAALMRFPYEQWIPMPAAAAHIQDLGLSRESLTTVVRLGRRRGVLRTRKDPELRLTYVQRIHDAPYRDTT
;
A
#
# COMPACT_ATOMS: atom_id res chain seq x y z
N MET A 1 23.07 1.07 21.02
CA MET A 1 22.55 1.54 19.72
C MET A 1 21.88 0.35 19.04
N THR A 2 20.57 0.17 19.25
CA THR A 2 19.85 -1.00 18.72
C THR A 2 19.22 -0.60 17.39
N SER A 3 19.93 -0.87 16.29
CA SER A 3 19.37 -0.75 14.94
C SER A 3 18.24 -1.77 14.79
N HIS A 4 17.00 -1.30 14.85
CA HIS A 4 15.83 -2.10 14.47
C HIS A 4 15.87 -2.28 12.94
N ALA A 5 16.55 -3.33 12.50
CA ALA A 5 16.49 -3.75 11.11
C ALA A 5 15.05 -4.20 10.85
N LEU A 6 14.26 -3.37 10.16
CA LEU A 6 12.96 -3.80 9.63
C LEU A 6 13.21 -5.04 8.78
N ALA A 7 12.77 -6.20 9.27
CA ALA A 7 12.78 -7.42 8.50
C ALA A 7 12.12 -7.16 7.14
N PRO A 8 12.67 -7.69 6.03
CA PRO A 8 12.04 -7.55 4.74
C PRO A 8 10.62 -8.13 4.85
N VAL A 9 9.61 -7.27 4.70
CA VAL A 9 8.21 -7.71 4.69
C VAL A 9 8.13 -8.75 3.57
N PRO A 10 7.77 -10.01 3.88
CA PRO A 10 7.69 -11.04 2.85
C PRO A 10 6.76 -10.55 1.74
N THR A 11 7.13 -10.78 0.48
CA THR A 11 6.38 -10.30 -0.70
C THR A 11 4.88 -10.65 -0.60
N SER A 12 4.55 -11.80 0.02
CA SER A 12 3.16 -12.22 0.29
C SER A 12 2.38 -11.25 1.19
N GLY A 13 3.02 -10.63 2.18
CA GLY A 13 2.40 -9.63 3.06
C GLY A 13 2.10 -8.31 2.34
N ILE A 14 2.95 -7.93 1.38
CA ILE A 14 2.71 -6.74 0.55
C ILE A 14 1.57 -7.00 -0.43
N ASP A 15 1.53 -8.16 -1.09
CA ASP A 15 0.45 -8.47 -2.02
C ASP A 15 -0.90 -8.58 -1.31
N ALA A 16 -0.93 -9.19 -0.10
CA ALA A 16 -2.12 -9.17 0.75
C ALA A 16 -2.56 -7.74 1.12
N ALA A 17 -1.61 -6.85 1.44
CA ALA A 17 -1.89 -5.46 1.76
C ALA A 17 -2.46 -4.67 0.57
N LEU A 18 -1.90 -4.86 -0.62
CA LEU A 18 -2.41 -4.25 -1.84
C LEU A 18 -3.86 -4.67 -2.12
N MET A 19 -4.18 -5.95 -1.87
CA MET A 19 -5.53 -6.50 -2.07
C MET A 19 -6.53 -6.08 -0.99
N ARG A 20 -6.11 -5.44 0.11
CA ARG A 20 -7.03 -4.87 1.11
C ARG A 20 -7.55 -3.49 0.75
N PHE A 21 -6.89 -2.77 -0.14
CA PHE A 21 -7.44 -1.53 -0.65
C PHE A 21 -8.64 -1.80 -1.54
N PRO A 22 -9.72 -1.00 -1.42
CA PRO A 22 -10.90 -1.17 -2.27
C PRO A 22 -10.54 -0.93 -3.74
N TYR A 23 -11.07 -1.80 -4.60
CA TYR A 23 -10.85 -1.72 -6.05
C TYR A 23 -11.55 -0.49 -6.63
N GLU A 24 -10.84 0.25 -7.48
CA GLU A 24 -11.29 1.46 -8.17
C GLU A 24 -11.81 2.59 -7.27
N GLN A 25 -11.57 2.53 -5.97
CA GLN A 25 -11.94 3.57 -5.03
C GLN A 25 -10.74 4.38 -4.56
N TRP A 26 -10.87 5.70 -4.60
CA TRP A 26 -9.89 6.61 -4.01
C TRP A 26 -10.10 6.70 -2.51
N ILE A 27 -9.13 6.22 -1.74
CA ILE A 27 -9.14 6.35 -0.28
C ILE A 27 -7.98 7.25 0.18
N PRO A 28 -8.17 8.05 1.24
CA PRO A 28 -7.10 8.88 1.77
C PRO A 28 -6.04 7.99 2.44
N MET A 29 -4.78 8.43 2.40
CA MET A 29 -3.64 7.65 2.92
C MET A 29 -3.80 7.19 4.39
N PRO A 30 -4.41 7.99 5.30
CA PRO A 30 -4.74 7.51 6.65
C PRO A 30 -5.70 6.32 6.68
N ALA A 31 -6.68 6.25 5.78
CA ALA A 31 -7.57 5.08 5.67
C ALA A 31 -6.83 3.88 5.09
N ALA A 32 -5.94 4.10 4.12
CA ALA A 32 -5.06 3.04 3.61
C ALA A 32 -4.15 2.47 4.71
N ALA A 33 -3.68 3.32 5.64
CA ALA A 33 -2.91 2.88 6.80
C ALA A 33 -3.71 1.90 7.68
N ALA A 34 -4.99 2.18 7.93
CA ALA A 34 -5.85 1.31 8.73
C ALA A 34 -5.99 -0.08 8.09
N HIS A 35 -6.23 -0.14 6.78
CA HIS A 35 -6.36 -1.42 6.06
C HIS A 35 -5.14 -2.34 6.15
N ILE A 36 -3.94 -1.78 6.19
CA ILE A 36 -2.72 -2.60 6.31
C ILE A 36 -2.41 -2.96 7.77
N GLN A 37 -2.85 -2.14 8.73
CA GLN A 37 -2.70 -2.43 10.16
C GLN A 37 -3.56 -3.64 10.57
N ASP A 38 -4.72 -3.84 9.93
CA ASP A 38 -5.54 -5.05 10.10
C ASP A 38 -4.79 -6.34 9.69
N LEU A 39 -3.73 -6.22 8.89
CA LEU A 39 -2.84 -7.34 8.51
C LEU A 39 -1.61 -7.45 9.41
N GLY A 40 -1.54 -6.68 10.50
CA GLY A 40 -0.37 -6.61 11.38
C GLY A 40 0.81 -5.82 10.81
N LEU A 41 0.63 -5.10 9.70
CA LEU A 41 1.69 -4.24 9.16
C LEU A 41 1.75 -2.90 9.89
N SER A 42 2.97 -2.42 10.13
CA SER A 42 3.17 -1.11 10.74
C SER A 42 2.72 0.02 9.81
N ARG A 43 2.35 1.17 10.37
CA ARG A 43 2.07 2.38 9.58
C ARG A 43 3.27 2.79 8.70
N GLU A 44 4.49 2.55 9.18
CA GLU A 44 5.72 2.83 8.44
C GLU A 44 5.85 1.97 7.17
N SER A 45 5.24 0.78 7.18
CA SER A 45 5.22 -0.13 6.04
C SER A 45 4.33 0.39 4.90
N LEU A 46 3.39 1.32 5.18
CA LEU A 46 2.48 1.88 4.16
C LEU A 46 3.22 2.51 3.00
N THR A 47 4.28 3.28 3.28
CA THR A 47 5.06 3.94 2.24
C THR A 47 5.69 2.92 1.30
N THR A 48 6.18 1.80 1.84
CA THR A 48 6.74 0.70 1.07
C THR A 48 5.67 -0.01 0.23
N VAL A 49 4.51 -0.32 0.83
CA VAL A 49 3.36 -0.93 0.12
C VAL A 49 2.91 -0.05 -1.03
N VAL A 50 2.70 1.25 -0.79
CA VAL A 50 2.26 2.21 -1.82
C VAL A 50 3.31 2.35 -2.92
N ARG A 51 4.59 2.49 -2.56
CA ARG A 51 5.68 2.60 -3.54
C ARG A 51 5.78 1.35 -4.41
N LEU A 52 5.71 0.16 -3.81
CA LEU A 52 5.82 -1.10 -4.55
C LEU A 52 4.57 -1.34 -5.41
N GLY A 53 3.37 -1.08 -4.87
CA GLY A 53 2.12 -1.18 -5.63
C GLY A 53 2.08 -0.25 -6.82
N ARG A 54 2.58 1.00 -6.70
CA ARG A 54 2.73 1.91 -7.85
C ARG A 54 3.73 1.39 -8.87
N ARG A 55 4.89 0.91 -8.43
CA ARG A 55 5.94 0.35 -9.31
C ARG A 55 5.43 -0.87 -10.09
N ARG A 56 4.58 -1.69 -9.46
CA ARG A 56 3.94 -2.88 -10.05
C ARG A 56 2.70 -2.56 -10.88
N GLY A 57 2.31 -1.29 -11.00
CA GLY A 57 1.08 -0.88 -11.70
C GLY A 57 -0.22 -1.19 -10.95
N VAL A 58 -0.18 -1.77 -9.75
CA VAL A 58 -1.37 -2.13 -8.95
C VAL A 58 -2.07 -0.90 -8.34
N LEU A 59 -1.32 0.16 -8.04
CA LEU A 59 -1.84 1.35 -7.39
C LEU A 59 -1.63 2.63 -8.19
N ARG A 60 -2.57 3.55 -8.07
CA ARG A 60 -2.40 4.96 -8.38
C ARG A 60 -2.42 5.80 -7.12
N THR A 61 -1.73 6.93 -7.17
CA THR A 61 -1.78 7.94 -6.11
C THR A 61 -2.10 9.30 -6.73
N ARG A 62 -2.94 10.08 -6.05
CA ARG A 62 -3.18 11.48 -6.39
C ARG A 62 -3.02 12.33 -5.14
N LYS A 63 -2.63 13.58 -5.32
CA LYS A 63 -2.62 14.58 -4.25
C LYS A 63 -3.82 15.50 -4.44
N ASP A 64 -4.47 15.82 -3.34
CA ASP A 64 -5.50 16.84 -3.28
C ASP A 64 -4.87 18.09 -2.65
N PRO A 65 -4.68 19.17 -3.43
CA PRO A 65 -4.03 20.38 -2.94
C PRO A 65 -4.91 21.17 -1.96
N GLU A 66 -6.24 21.04 -2.05
CA GLU A 66 -7.18 21.76 -1.19
C GLU A 66 -7.25 21.11 0.19
N LEU A 67 -7.39 19.78 0.22
CA LEU A 67 -7.47 19.02 1.47
C LEU A 67 -6.09 18.68 2.07
N ARG A 68 -4.99 18.96 1.33
CA ARG A 68 -3.62 18.55 1.68
C ARG A 68 -3.48 17.05 1.97
N LEU A 69 -4.33 16.24 1.34
CA LEU A 69 -4.35 14.79 1.50
C LEU A 69 -3.76 14.10 0.28
N THR A 70 -3.10 12.97 0.51
CA THR A 70 -2.75 12.04 -0.57
C THR A 70 -3.76 10.91 -0.57
N TYR A 71 -4.25 10.55 -1.75
CA TYR A 71 -5.15 9.44 -1.96
C TYR A 71 -4.44 8.32 -2.70
N VAL A 72 -4.87 7.10 -2.44
CA VAL A 72 -4.46 5.89 -3.12
C VAL A 72 -5.69 5.20 -3.70
N GLN A 73 -5.53 4.57 -4.86
CA GLN A 73 -6.55 3.76 -5.50
C GLN A 73 -5.89 2.47 -5.98
N ARG A 74 -6.54 1.33 -5.72
CA ARG A 74 -6.17 0.07 -6.34
C ARG A 74 -6.81 -0.02 -7.72
N ILE A 75 -6.00 -0.24 -8.74
CA ILE A 75 -6.44 -0.28 -10.15
C ILE A 75 -6.33 -1.66 -10.78
N HIS A 76 -5.88 -2.66 -10.03
CA HIS A 76 -5.98 -4.07 -10.41
C HIS A 76 -6.90 -4.83 -9.46
N ASP A 77 -7.70 -5.73 -10.01
CA ASP A 77 -8.64 -6.57 -9.28
C ASP A 77 -7.99 -7.86 -8.74
N ALA A 78 -6.90 -8.30 -9.39
CA ALA A 78 -6.13 -9.49 -9.04
C ALA A 78 -4.78 -9.16 -8.38
N PRO A 79 -4.23 -10.08 -7.54
CA PRO A 79 -2.86 -9.99 -7.06
C PRO A 79 -1.89 -9.90 -8.25
N TYR A 80 -0.86 -9.06 -8.11
CA TYR A 80 0.17 -8.92 -9.13
C TYR A 80 0.78 -10.29 -9.42
N ARG A 81 0.60 -10.78 -10.65
CA ARG A 81 1.28 -11.97 -11.13
C ARG A 81 2.63 -11.53 -11.65
N ASP A 82 3.69 -11.91 -10.95
CA ASP A 82 5.04 -11.85 -11.52
C ASP A 82 5.07 -12.88 -12.66
N THR A 83 4.77 -12.44 -13.88
CA THR A 83 5.07 -13.21 -15.08
C THR A 83 6.55 -13.03 -15.37
N THR A 84 7.41 -13.78 -14.69
CA THR A 84 8.82 -13.99 -15.06
C THR A 84 9.22 -15.39 -14.63
#